data_AF-A0A9D6WWH1-F1
#
_entry.id   AF-A0A9D6WWH1-F1
#
_cell.length_a   1.000
_cell.length_b   1.000
_cell.length_c   1.000
_cell.angle_alpha   90.00
_cell.angle_beta   90.00
_cell.angle_gamma   90.00
#
_symmetry.space_group_name_H-M   'P 1'
#
loop_
_entity.id
_entity.type
_entity.pdbx_description
1 polymer ?
#
loop_
_entity_poly.entity_id
_entity_poly.type
_entity_poly.pdbx_seq_one_letter_code
_entity_poly.pdbx_strand_id
1 'polypeptide(L)'
;MVSPDRRQMTLDEPPAYHLLYAKSPYMGSALKLQCPYYVEDLLNGACGIWQHRNAICLTWFCKHSRGQVGLTFWRALQSFLRQMEDALSVWCLTQLEITDESLTAILPSRRDKTVFTPQELDEVVDEKAHRALWGNWAGREAEFYRECGRRVSALSAERALEIGGAEAALRLRVARRAYRALFLTDLPRAVRPGNFRFQLLLTLLGVILLDPSSAPWAMAFTGGFGIVAYFSHIIQREREMRSFTHNGALSRFYLDALLGLIPARMHGAERAMRREHETLLTEWMRSSFDTWRLVVILQGLSVTLYAVFSIRVLFNYIARGGEASNTLLLFYWTLNLPVLAQALFGWLERYPIMRNRAPCACSNRSARRTRLVK
;
A
#
# COMPACT_ATOMS: atom_id res chain seq x y z
N MET A 1 9.41 -31.38 31.49
CA MET A 1 8.08 -31.96 31.19
C MET A 1 7.05 -31.12 31.93
N VAL A 2 6.56 -30.05 31.29
CA VAL A 2 5.44 -29.26 31.81
C VAL A 2 4.20 -29.84 31.15
N SER A 3 3.22 -30.24 31.96
CA SER A 3 1.97 -30.85 31.51
C SER A 3 1.31 -30.00 30.41
N PRO A 4 0.83 -30.60 29.29
CA PRO A 4 0.13 -29.88 28.23
C PRO A 4 -1.22 -29.28 28.67
N ASP A 5 -1.69 -29.64 29.87
CA ASP A 5 -3.08 -29.49 30.33
C ASP A 5 -3.34 -28.20 31.13
N ARG A 6 -2.36 -27.29 31.23
CA ARG A 6 -2.50 -25.99 31.91
C ARG A 6 -2.17 -24.81 31.01
N ARG A 7 -2.75 -24.76 29.80
CA ARG A 7 -2.91 -23.47 29.11
C ARG A 7 -4.13 -22.77 29.71
N GLN A 8 -3.99 -22.22 30.91
CA GLN A 8 -4.97 -21.27 31.42
C GLN A 8 -5.01 -20.07 30.47
N MET A 9 -6.19 -19.77 29.95
CA MET A 9 -6.43 -18.62 29.09
C MET A 9 -6.29 -17.37 29.97
N THR A 10 -5.16 -16.67 29.86
CA THR A 10 -4.94 -15.39 30.57
C THR A 10 -5.28 -14.22 29.65
N LEU A 11 -5.79 -13.13 30.23
CA LEU A 11 -6.07 -11.90 29.47
C LEU A 11 -4.78 -11.18 29.02
N ASP A 12 -3.63 -11.51 29.62
CA ASP A 12 -2.34 -10.90 29.34
C ASP A 12 -1.24 -11.94 29.05
N GLU A 13 -0.21 -11.49 28.35
CA GLU A 13 0.99 -12.25 28.02
C GLU A 13 1.89 -12.45 29.25
N PRO A 14 2.47 -13.66 29.49
CA PRO A 14 3.37 -13.89 30.60
C PRO A 14 4.60 -12.96 30.60
N PRO A 15 4.99 -12.34 31.74
CA PRO A 15 6.12 -11.41 31.80
C PRO A 15 7.45 -12.02 31.35
N ALA A 16 7.72 -13.27 31.73
CA ALA A 16 8.92 -14.00 31.33
C ALA A 16 9.06 -14.13 29.81
N TYR A 17 7.96 -14.48 29.13
CA TYR A 17 7.92 -14.57 27.67
C TYR A 17 8.15 -13.19 27.02
N HIS A 18 7.49 -12.14 27.52
CA HIS A 18 7.66 -10.77 27.01
C HIS A 18 9.13 -10.29 27.08
N LEU A 19 9.84 -10.56 28.18
CA LEU A 19 11.26 -10.20 28.35
C LEU A 19 12.16 -10.94 27.35
N LEU A 20 11.99 -12.25 27.23
CA LEU A 20 12.76 -13.07 26.30
C LEU A 20 12.51 -12.63 24.87
N TYR A 21 11.24 -12.39 24.51
CA TYR A 21 10.86 -11.90 23.19
C TYR A 21 11.46 -10.52 22.89
N ALA A 22 11.42 -9.58 23.84
CA ALA A 22 11.90 -8.21 23.65
C ALA A 22 13.44 -8.11 23.57
N LYS A 23 14.18 -9.04 24.19
CA LYS A 23 15.64 -9.00 24.32
C LYS A 23 16.38 -10.01 23.46
N SER A 24 15.66 -10.92 22.78
CA SER A 24 16.27 -12.01 22.02
C SER A 24 15.94 -11.93 20.52
N PRO A 25 16.94 -12.15 19.62
CA PRO A 25 16.68 -12.31 18.20
C PRO A 25 16.22 -13.72 17.81
N TYR A 26 16.09 -14.66 18.75
CA TYR A 26 15.87 -16.09 18.48
C TYR A 26 14.39 -16.49 18.34
N MET A 27 13.51 -15.54 18.02
CA MET A 27 12.09 -15.81 17.78
C MET A 27 11.92 -16.85 16.66
N GLY A 28 11.13 -17.90 16.91
CA GLY A 28 10.88 -18.97 15.95
C GLY A 28 12.04 -19.95 15.72
N SER A 29 13.18 -19.78 16.41
CA SER A 29 14.31 -20.73 16.36
C SER A 29 14.59 -21.39 17.72
N ALA A 30 14.43 -20.65 18.82
CA ALA A 30 14.47 -21.22 20.16
C ALA A 30 13.12 -21.83 20.54
N LEU A 31 13.11 -23.04 21.12
CA LEU A 31 11.89 -23.76 21.53
C LEU A 31 11.01 -22.91 22.48
N LYS A 32 11.61 -22.17 23.42
CA LYS A 32 10.91 -21.27 24.34
C LYS A 32 10.34 -20.00 23.69
N LEU A 33 10.76 -19.68 22.46
CA LEU A 33 10.27 -18.55 21.66
C LEU A 33 9.58 -19.03 20.38
N GLN A 34 9.14 -20.29 20.35
CA GLN A 34 8.21 -20.72 19.31
C GLN A 34 6.85 -20.05 19.55
N CYS A 35 6.16 -19.76 18.44
CA CYS A 35 4.81 -19.22 18.52
C CYS A 35 3.91 -20.23 19.28
N PRO A 36 3.15 -19.80 20.31
CA PRO A 36 2.26 -20.70 21.06
C PRO A 36 1.18 -21.38 20.21
N TYR A 37 0.87 -20.78 19.05
CA TYR A 37 -0.07 -21.31 18.08
C TYR A 37 0.59 -22.18 17.01
N TYR A 38 1.90 -22.44 17.10
CA TYR A 38 2.56 -23.42 16.24
C TYR A 38 2.10 -24.82 16.63
N VAL A 39 1.65 -25.59 15.64
CA VAL A 39 1.23 -26.98 15.78
C VAL A 39 2.10 -27.79 14.84
N GLU A 40 3.00 -28.59 15.41
CA GLU A 40 3.99 -29.40 14.69
C GLU A 40 3.30 -30.46 13.82
N ASP A 41 2.33 -31.17 14.41
CA ASP A 41 1.57 -32.25 13.76
C ASP A 41 0.62 -31.77 12.66
N LEU A 42 0.33 -30.46 12.60
CA LEU A 42 -0.55 -29.89 11.58
C LEU A 42 0.28 -29.50 10.36
N LEU A 43 0.20 -30.32 9.30
CA LEU A 43 0.66 -29.95 7.94
C LEU A 43 2.13 -29.49 7.89
N ASN A 44 3.04 -30.30 8.46
CA ASN A 44 4.49 -30.04 8.57
C ASN A 44 4.81 -28.74 9.32
N GLY A 45 4.14 -28.49 10.44
CA GLY A 45 4.25 -27.23 11.19
C GLY A 45 3.38 -26.12 10.61
N ALA A 46 2.25 -25.86 11.26
CA ALA A 46 1.31 -24.82 10.87
C ALA A 46 0.89 -23.94 12.05
N CYS A 47 0.31 -22.78 11.73
CA CYS A 47 -0.38 -21.95 12.71
C CYS A 47 -1.78 -22.55 12.96
N GLY A 48 -2.03 -23.05 14.17
CA GLY A 48 -3.31 -23.63 14.57
C GLY A 48 -4.47 -22.63 14.56
N ILE A 49 -4.18 -21.32 14.66
CA ILE A 49 -5.17 -20.24 14.58
C ILE A 49 -5.16 -19.51 13.24
N TRP A 50 -4.70 -20.16 12.15
CA TRP A 50 -4.46 -19.50 10.86
C TRP A 50 -5.59 -18.52 10.47
N GLN A 51 -6.85 -18.98 10.54
CA GLN A 51 -8.04 -18.23 10.10
C GLN A 51 -8.37 -17.04 11.00
N HIS A 52 -7.84 -17.04 12.23
CA HIS A 52 -8.13 -16.08 13.29
C HIS A 52 -6.87 -15.33 13.72
N ARG A 53 -5.86 -15.25 12.84
CA ARG A 53 -4.65 -14.49 13.13
C ARG A 53 -4.96 -13.02 13.36
N ASN A 54 -4.21 -12.43 14.29
CA ASN A 54 -4.33 -11.02 14.57
C ASN A 54 -3.71 -10.14 13.46
N ALA A 55 -3.88 -8.83 13.61
CA ALA A 55 -3.45 -7.81 12.67
C ALA A 55 -1.97 -7.93 12.33
N ILE A 56 -1.11 -8.23 13.31
CA ILE A 56 0.33 -8.36 13.12
C ILE A 56 0.63 -9.54 12.19
N CYS A 57 0.17 -10.73 12.55
CA CYS A 57 0.50 -11.92 11.78
C CYS A 57 -0.16 -11.95 10.40
N LEU A 58 -1.32 -11.29 10.22
CA LEU A 58 -1.98 -11.14 8.91
C LEU A 58 -1.25 -10.18 7.97
N THR A 59 -0.43 -9.27 8.50
CA THR A 59 0.21 -8.20 7.71
C THR A 59 1.74 -8.28 7.69
N TRP A 60 2.31 -9.31 8.32
CA TRP A 60 3.75 -9.54 8.37
C TRP A 60 4.24 -10.31 7.13
N PHE A 61 5.15 -9.70 6.37
CA PHE A 61 5.75 -10.30 5.18
C PHE A 61 7.24 -9.97 5.08
N CYS A 62 8.04 -10.92 4.63
CA CYS A 62 9.47 -10.71 4.41
C CYS A 62 9.79 -9.88 3.14
N LYS A 63 8.87 -9.84 2.17
CA LYS A 63 9.01 -9.07 0.92
C LYS A 63 7.68 -8.38 0.59
N HIS A 64 7.76 -7.13 0.10
CA HIS A 64 6.59 -6.34 -0.27
C HIS A 64 6.58 -6.02 -1.77
N SER A 65 5.44 -6.25 -2.42
CA SER A 65 5.18 -5.83 -3.80
C SER A 65 5.34 -4.31 -3.93
N ARG A 66 6.06 -3.84 -4.96
CA ARG A 66 6.38 -2.40 -5.16
C ARG A 66 7.23 -1.77 -4.03
N GLY A 67 7.99 -2.58 -3.28
CA GLY A 67 8.97 -2.09 -2.30
C GLY A 67 8.34 -1.20 -1.23
N GLN A 68 8.85 0.04 -1.10
CA GLN A 68 8.42 0.99 -0.07
C GLN A 68 6.92 1.35 -0.14
N VAL A 69 6.33 1.41 -1.33
CA VAL A 69 4.90 1.71 -1.50
C VAL A 69 4.05 0.56 -0.96
N GLY A 70 4.45 -0.68 -1.23
CA GLY A 70 3.88 -1.89 -0.64
C GLY A 70 3.97 -1.92 0.87
N LEU A 71 5.17 -1.67 1.41
CA LEU A 71 5.39 -1.60 2.86
C LEU A 71 4.49 -0.55 3.53
N THR A 72 4.32 0.61 2.89
CA THR A 72 3.46 1.69 3.40
C THR A 72 2.00 1.25 3.47
N PHE A 73 1.51 0.52 2.45
CA PHE A 73 0.16 -0.03 2.48
C PHE A 73 -0.03 -1.06 3.59
N TRP A 74 0.87 -2.06 3.70
CA TRP A 74 0.74 -3.12 4.70
C TRP A 74 0.82 -2.57 6.12
N ARG A 75 1.69 -1.60 6.40
CA ARG A 75 1.74 -0.90 7.69
C ARG A 75 0.46 -0.12 7.99
N ALA A 76 -0.11 0.55 6.99
CA ALA A 76 -1.38 1.26 7.17
C ALA A 76 -2.55 0.30 7.43
N LEU A 77 -2.57 -0.85 6.75
CA LEU A 77 -3.56 -1.89 6.97
C LEU A 77 -3.40 -2.53 8.35
N GLN A 78 -2.18 -2.86 8.76
CA GLN A 78 -1.87 -3.36 10.11
C GLN A 78 -2.38 -2.40 11.18
N SER A 79 -2.11 -1.10 11.01
CA SER A 79 -2.57 -0.07 11.95
C SER A 79 -4.09 -0.03 12.05
N PHE A 80 -4.80 -0.14 10.91
CA PHE A 80 -6.26 -0.20 10.89
C PHE A 80 -6.80 -1.46 11.58
N LEU A 81 -6.30 -2.65 11.23
CA LEU A 81 -6.75 -3.91 11.80
C LEU A 81 -6.51 -3.96 13.31
N ARG A 82 -5.34 -3.49 13.77
CA ARG A 82 -5.03 -3.42 15.21
C ARG A 82 -6.01 -2.52 15.97
N GLN A 83 -6.37 -1.37 15.41
CA GLN A 83 -7.40 -0.51 16.01
C GLN A 83 -8.76 -1.21 16.09
N MET A 84 -9.13 -1.96 15.07
CA MET A 84 -10.39 -2.72 15.09
C MET A 84 -10.35 -3.81 16.15
N GLU A 85 -9.23 -4.54 16.27
CA GLU A 85 -9.04 -5.55 17.30
C GLU A 85 -9.16 -4.95 18.71
N ASP A 86 -8.46 -3.84 18.97
CA ASP A 86 -8.50 -3.15 20.26
C ASP A 86 -9.93 -2.67 20.58
N ALA A 87 -10.59 -2.00 19.63
CA ALA A 87 -11.93 -1.45 19.83
C ALA A 87 -13.01 -2.53 20.01
N LEU A 88 -12.96 -3.61 19.21
CA LEU A 88 -13.90 -4.71 19.32
C LEU A 88 -13.68 -5.52 20.61
N SER A 89 -12.43 -5.62 21.09
CA SER A 89 -12.13 -6.24 22.37
C SER A 89 -12.75 -5.46 23.53
N VAL A 90 -12.55 -4.13 23.56
CA VAL A 90 -13.19 -3.26 24.55
C VAL A 90 -14.72 -3.30 24.44
N TRP A 91 -15.26 -3.30 23.23
CA TRP A 91 -16.70 -3.43 23.03
C TRP A 91 -17.23 -4.73 23.61
N CYS A 92 -16.56 -5.88 23.41
CA CYS A 92 -16.98 -7.14 24.02
C CYS A 92 -17.07 -7.04 25.55
N LEU A 93 -16.14 -6.34 26.20
CA LEU A 93 -16.19 -6.11 27.66
C LEU A 93 -17.44 -5.35 28.10
N THR A 94 -17.98 -4.45 27.25
CA THR A 94 -19.22 -3.72 27.56
C THR A 94 -20.49 -4.51 27.27
N GLN A 95 -20.38 -5.57 26.47
CA GLN A 95 -21.53 -6.40 26.06
C GLN A 95 -21.71 -7.64 26.94
N LEU A 96 -20.64 -8.04 27.63
CA LEU A 96 -20.64 -9.13 28.58
C LEU A 96 -20.83 -8.58 29.99
N GLU A 97 -21.58 -9.29 30.81
CA GLU A 97 -21.76 -8.95 32.22
C GLU A 97 -20.45 -9.20 32.97
N ILE A 98 -19.59 -8.18 33.02
CA ILE A 98 -18.35 -8.16 33.78
C ILE A 98 -18.59 -7.36 35.06
N THR A 99 -18.11 -7.86 36.19
CA THR A 99 -18.26 -7.18 37.48
C THR A 99 -17.39 -5.93 37.56
N ASP A 100 -17.82 -4.94 38.35
CA ASP A 100 -17.08 -3.67 38.51
C ASP A 100 -15.67 -3.90 39.09
N GLU A 101 -15.49 -4.90 39.95
CA GLU A 101 -14.18 -5.32 40.45
C GLU A 101 -13.27 -5.83 39.33
N SER A 102 -13.80 -6.66 38.42
CA SER A 102 -13.04 -7.18 37.28
C SER A 102 -12.73 -6.07 36.27
N LEU A 103 -13.65 -5.14 36.03
CA LEU A 103 -13.37 -3.95 35.22
C LEU A 103 -12.25 -3.11 35.81
N THR A 104 -12.25 -2.91 37.14
CA THR A 104 -11.18 -2.18 37.85
C THR A 104 -9.83 -2.91 37.79
N ALA A 105 -9.83 -4.24 37.66
CA ALA A 105 -8.62 -5.04 37.47
C ALA A 105 -8.12 -5.07 36.02
N ILE A 106 -9.00 -4.92 35.03
CA ILE A 106 -8.68 -4.87 33.58
C ILE A 106 -8.26 -3.47 33.12
N LEU A 107 -8.91 -2.43 33.65
CA LEU A 107 -8.68 -1.03 33.29
C LEU A 107 -7.44 -0.34 33.89
N PRO A 108 -6.69 -0.85 34.90
CA PRO A 108 -5.57 -0.11 35.45
C PRO A 108 -4.40 -0.21 34.46
N SER A 109 -4.34 0.83 33.61
CA SER A 109 -3.16 1.36 32.92
C SER A 109 -2.01 0.38 32.75
N ARG A 110 -1.87 -0.21 31.54
CA ARG A 110 -0.62 -0.81 31.00
C ARG A 110 0.42 -1.03 32.10
N ARG A 111 0.25 -2.06 32.91
CA ARG A 111 1.23 -2.43 33.93
C ARG A 111 2.59 -2.49 33.23
N ASP A 112 3.61 -1.86 33.81
CA ASP A 112 4.94 -1.93 33.22
C ASP A 112 5.35 -3.40 33.18
N LYS A 113 5.35 -3.99 31.97
CA LYS A 113 5.65 -5.41 31.75
C LYS A 113 7.09 -5.78 32.13
N THR A 114 7.91 -4.80 32.51
CA THR A 114 9.26 -5.00 33.03
C THR A 114 9.32 -5.17 34.55
N VAL A 115 8.22 -4.92 35.27
CA VAL A 115 8.12 -5.06 36.73
C VAL A 115 7.23 -6.24 37.07
N PHE A 116 7.81 -7.29 37.67
CA PHE A 116 7.12 -8.54 38.01
C PHE A 116 7.68 -9.15 39.30
N THR A 117 6.87 -9.96 39.96
CA THR A 117 7.25 -10.69 41.19
C THR A 117 8.06 -11.96 40.84
N PRO A 118 8.83 -12.52 41.79
CA PRO A 118 9.47 -13.82 41.61
C PRO A 118 8.49 -14.92 41.17
N GLN A 119 7.29 -14.94 41.74
CA GLN A 119 6.23 -15.89 41.41
C GLN A 119 5.74 -15.72 39.96
N GLU A 120 5.62 -14.48 39.48
CA GLU A 120 5.26 -14.19 38.09
C GLU A 120 6.38 -14.61 37.10
N LEU A 121 7.66 -14.54 37.51
CA LEU A 121 8.80 -15.04 36.72
C LEU A 121 8.83 -16.58 36.65
N ASP A 122 8.45 -17.24 37.74
CA ASP A 122 8.32 -18.69 37.83
C ASP A 122 7.02 -19.23 37.20
N GLU A 123 6.24 -18.36 36.56
CA GLU A 123 4.94 -18.69 35.92
C GLU A 123 3.92 -19.30 36.90
N VAL A 124 4.03 -18.97 38.19
CA VAL A 124 3.08 -19.38 39.24
C VAL A 124 1.88 -18.45 39.22
N VAL A 125 0.70 -19.02 38.95
CA VAL A 125 -0.55 -18.27 38.90
C VAL A 125 -1.05 -17.94 40.30
N ASP A 126 -1.24 -16.65 40.59
CA ASP A 126 -1.97 -16.20 41.77
C ASP A 126 -3.48 -16.43 41.56
N GLU A 127 -4.00 -17.49 42.16
CA GLU A 127 -5.43 -17.85 42.15
C GLU A 127 -6.34 -16.70 42.60
N LYS A 128 -5.91 -15.88 43.57
CA LYS A 128 -6.72 -14.77 44.09
C LYS A 128 -6.79 -13.64 43.06
N ALA A 129 -5.66 -13.27 42.47
CA ALA A 129 -5.61 -12.29 41.39
C ALA A 129 -6.38 -12.78 40.15
N HIS A 130 -6.26 -14.06 39.82
CA HIS A 130 -6.97 -14.69 38.70
C HIS A 130 -8.50 -14.63 38.89
N ARG A 131 -9.02 -15.00 40.07
CA ARG A 131 -10.45 -14.92 40.36
C ARG A 131 -10.97 -13.48 40.39
N ALA A 132 -10.19 -12.53 40.90
CA ALA A 132 -10.56 -11.12 40.86
C ALA A 132 -10.65 -10.59 39.42
N LEU A 133 -9.72 -11.01 38.55
CA LEU A 133 -9.67 -10.60 37.15
C LEU A 133 -10.86 -11.16 36.34
N TRP A 134 -11.17 -12.44 36.51
CA TRP A 134 -12.22 -13.11 35.73
C TRP A 134 -13.62 -13.00 36.35
N GLY A 135 -13.74 -12.76 37.66
CA GLY A 135 -15.01 -12.58 38.35
C GLY A 135 -15.99 -13.72 38.08
N ASN A 136 -17.17 -13.38 37.57
CA ASN A 136 -18.24 -14.34 37.22
C ASN A 136 -17.86 -15.31 36.09
N TRP A 137 -16.78 -15.03 35.35
CA TRP A 137 -16.25 -15.87 34.28
C TRP A 137 -15.09 -16.76 34.72
N ALA A 138 -14.70 -16.73 36.01
CA ALA A 138 -13.65 -17.62 36.52
C ALA A 138 -14.05 -19.10 36.35
N GLY A 139 -13.18 -19.87 35.70
CA GLY A 139 -13.44 -21.27 35.30
C GLY A 139 -14.29 -21.42 34.04
N ARG A 140 -14.70 -20.32 33.39
CA ARG A 140 -15.49 -20.27 32.14
C ARG A 140 -14.81 -19.42 31.07
N GLU A 141 -13.48 -19.31 31.10
CA GLU A 141 -12.68 -18.42 30.25
C GLU A 141 -12.86 -18.76 28.76
N ALA A 142 -12.90 -20.05 28.42
CA ALA A 142 -13.13 -20.48 27.04
C ALA A 142 -14.54 -20.10 26.54
N GLU A 143 -15.55 -20.10 27.43
CA GLU A 143 -16.90 -19.68 27.09
C GLU A 143 -16.97 -18.17 26.85
N PHE A 144 -16.29 -17.38 27.69
CA PHE A 144 -16.14 -15.94 27.52
C PHE A 144 -15.62 -15.59 26.11
N TYR A 145 -14.51 -16.20 25.67
CA TYR A 145 -13.95 -15.92 24.34
C TYR A 145 -14.85 -16.40 23.19
N ARG A 146 -15.54 -17.55 23.34
CA ARG A 146 -16.52 -18.01 22.33
C ARG A 146 -17.67 -17.02 22.19
N GLU A 147 -18.15 -16.47 23.30
CA GLU A 147 -19.23 -15.50 23.30
C GLU A 147 -18.78 -14.15 22.69
N CYS A 148 -17.55 -13.69 22.98
CA CYS A 148 -16.93 -12.57 22.26
C CYS A 148 -16.91 -12.82 20.74
N GLY A 149 -16.41 -13.98 20.32
CA GLY A 149 -16.33 -14.37 18.91
C GLY A 149 -17.69 -14.42 18.23
N ARG A 150 -18.71 -14.98 18.89
CA ARG A 150 -20.09 -15.05 18.40
C ARG A 150 -20.68 -13.66 18.16
N ARG A 151 -20.49 -12.75 19.12
CA ARG A 151 -20.99 -11.37 19.04
C ARG A 151 -20.31 -10.57 17.94
N VAL A 152 -18.98 -10.65 17.85
CA VAL A 152 -18.21 -9.94 16.81
C VAL A 152 -18.53 -10.48 15.41
N SER A 153 -18.65 -11.80 15.25
CA SER A 153 -18.93 -12.42 13.95
C SER A 153 -20.34 -12.10 13.43
N ALA A 154 -21.27 -11.75 14.32
CA ALA A 154 -22.62 -11.31 13.95
C ALA A 154 -22.68 -9.84 13.48
N LEU A 155 -21.61 -9.06 13.67
CA LEU A 155 -21.58 -7.66 13.28
C LEU A 155 -21.43 -7.49 11.77
N SER A 156 -22.15 -6.51 11.21
CA SER A 156 -21.82 -6.00 9.88
C SER A 156 -20.52 -5.19 9.90
N ALA A 157 -19.85 -5.07 8.76
CA ALA A 157 -18.65 -4.25 8.62
C ALA A 157 -18.89 -2.78 8.99
N GLU A 158 -20.09 -2.26 8.71
CA GLU A 158 -20.50 -0.90 9.07
C GLU A 158 -20.59 -0.73 10.58
N ARG A 159 -21.27 -1.67 11.26
CA ARG A 159 -21.41 -1.63 12.72
C ARG A 159 -20.07 -1.78 13.42
N ALA A 160 -19.21 -2.67 12.92
CA ALA A 160 -17.84 -2.82 13.44
C ALA A 160 -17.05 -1.50 13.32
N LEU A 161 -17.19 -0.79 12.19
CA LEU A 161 -16.54 0.50 11.99
C LEU A 161 -17.11 1.61 12.89
N GLU A 162 -18.41 1.60 13.17
CA GLU A 162 -19.02 2.51 14.14
C GLU A 162 -18.44 2.30 15.55
N ILE A 163 -18.31 1.04 15.97
CA ILE A 163 -17.68 0.68 17.25
C ILE A 163 -16.22 1.15 17.29
N GLY A 164 -15.49 0.98 16.19
CA GLY A 164 -14.11 1.47 16.05
C GLY A 164 -13.97 3.00 16.07
N GLY A 165 -15.06 3.74 15.89
CA GLY A 165 -15.13 5.19 16.01
C GLY A 165 -14.30 5.98 15.00
N ALA A 166 -14.01 7.24 15.34
CA ALA A 166 -13.30 8.18 14.47
C ALA A 166 -11.87 7.73 14.14
N GLU A 167 -11.22 7.03 15.06
CA GLU A 167 -9.84 6.55 14.91
C GLU A 167 -9.76 5.43 13.87
N ALA A 168 -10.66 4.44 13.94
CA ALA A 168 -10.79 3.41 12.92
C ALA A 168 -11.12 4.02 11.55
N ALA A 169 -12.04 4.99 11.49
CA ALA A 169 -12.39 5.67 10.26
C ALA A 169 -11.21 6.47 9.66
N LEU A 170 -10.36 7.08 10.49
CA LEU A 170 -9.14 7.74 10.04
C LEU A 170 -8.13 6.73 9.48
N ARG A 171 -7.83 5.66 10.22
CA ARG A 171 -6.88 4.62 9.80
C ARG A 171 -7.33 3.91 8.54
N LEU A 172 -8.63 3.62 8.41
CA LEU A 172 -9.20 3.05 7.18
C LEU A 172 -9.02 4.00 5.99
N ARG A 173 -9.20 5.31 6.16
CA ARG A 173 -8.94 6.31 5.11
C ARG A 173 -7.46 6.30 4.69
N VAL A 174 -6.54 6.22 5.65
CA VAL A 174 -5.09 6.13 5.39
C VAL A 174 -4.77 4.83 4.65
N ALA A 175 -5.28 3.69 5.10
CA ALA A 175 -5.11 2.38 4.45
C ALA A 175 -5.67 2.40 3.02
N ARG A 176 -6.87 2.95 2.80
CA ARG A 176 -7.46 3.11 1.45
C ARG A 176 -6.62 4.03 0.56
N ARG A 177 -6.05 5.11 1.10
CA ARG A 177 -5.14 6.00 0.34
C ARG A 177 -3.87 5.26 -0.05
N ALA A 178 -3.25 4.52 0.88
CA ALA A 178 -2.05 3.74 0.61
C ALA A 178 -2.32 2.60 -0.39
N TYR A 179 -3.49 1.95 -0.29
CA TYR A 179 -3.97 0.98 -1.27
C TYR A 179 -4.09 1.61 -2.65
N ARG A 180 -4.72 2.78 -2.78
CA ARG A 180 -4.78 3.51 -4.05
C ARG A 180 -3.39 3.86 -4.59
N ALA A 181 -2.44 4.20 -3.71
CA ALA A 181 -1.06 4.49 -4.11
C ALA A 181 -0.35 3.26 -4.71
N LEU A 182 -0.78 2.03 -4.42
CA LEU A 182 -0.30 0.83 -5.13
C LEU A 182 -0.69 0.81 -6.60
N PHE A 183 -1.67 1.61 -7.01
CA PHE A 183 -2.18 1.70 -8.38
C PHE A 183 -1.92 3.07 -9.02
N LEU A 184 -1.49 4.07 -8.23
CA LEU A 184 -1.17 5.39 -8.75
C LEU A 184 0.32 5.45 -9.15
N THR A 185 0.55 5.69 -10.43
CA THR A 185 1.82 6.18 -10.98
C THR A 185 1.73 7.71 -11.08
N ASP A 186 1.59 8.41 -9.94
CA ASP A 186 1.40 9.86 -9.98
C ASP A 186 2.73 10.60 -10.20
N LEU A 187 2.74 11.45 -11.22
CA LEU A 187 3.73 12.51 -11.42
C LEU A 187 3.55 13.61 -10.35
N PRO A 188 4.59 14.37 -9.99
CA PRO A 188 4.51 15.43 -8.99
C PRO A 188 3.43 16.48 -9.32
N ARG A 189 2.67 16.91 -8.30
CA ARG A 189 1.59 17.93 -8.37
C ARG A 189 2.02 19.34 -8.81
N ALA A 190 3.28 19.53 -9.18
CA ALA A 190 3.88 20.84 -9.30
C ALA A 190 3.64 21.54 -10.65
N VAL A 191 3.07 20.88 -11.67
CA VAL A 191 3.01 21.51 -12.99
C VAL A 191 1.59 21.77 -13.49
N ARG A 192 1.23 23.05 -13.49
CA ARG A 192 0.00 23.58 -14.08
C ARG A 192 0.13 23.57 -15.62
N PRO A 193 -0.89 23.10 -16.35
CA PRO A 193 -0.87 22.93 -17.81
C PRO A 193 -0.69 24.20 -18.63
N GLY A 194 -1.12 25.34 -18.09
CA GLY A 194 -1.11 26.61 -18.81
C GLY A 194 0.29 26.99 -19.25
N ASN A 195 1.28 26.80 -18.37
CA ASN A 195 2.64 27.24 -18.61
C ASN A 195 3.27 26.51 -19.81
N PHE A 196 3.04 25.21 -19.98
CA PHE A 196 3.68 24.44 -21.05
C PHE A 196 3.20 24.80 -22.45
N ARG A 197 1.89 25.08 -22.63
CA ARG A 197 1.34 25.46 -23.95
C ARG A 197 1.90 26.80 -24.41
N PHE A 198 1.88 27.80 -23.53
CA PHE A 198 2.41 29.12 -23.82
C PHE A 198 3.92 29.08 -24.01
N GLN A 199 4.65 28.37 -23.15
CA GLN A 199 6.09 28.28 -23.23
C GLN A 199 6.55 27.55 -24.50
N LEU A 200 5.85 26.49 -24.94
CA LEU A 200 6.14 25.79 -26.19
C LEU A 200 5.88 26.68 -27.42
N LEU A 201 4.76 27.39 -27.47
CA LEU A 201 4.45 28.32 -28.56
C LEU A 201 5.47 29.46 -28.62
N LEU A 202 5.84 30.01 -27.46
CA LEU A 202 6.80 31.10 -27.37
C LEU A 202 8.19 30.62 -27.77
N THR A 203 8.63 29.43 -27.31
CA THR A 203 9.92 28.86 -27.75
C THR A 203 9.96 28.54 -29.23
N LEU A 204 8.89 28.01 -29.81
CA LEU A 204 8.80 27.79 -31.25
C LEU A 204 8.87 29.12 -32.02
N LEU A 205 8.14 30.14 -31.57
CA LEU A 205 8.15 31.47 -32.17
C LEU A 205 9.53 32.13 -32.10
N GLY A 206 10.24 32.04 -30.98
CA GLY A 206 11.57 32.63 -30.87
C GLY A 206 12.62 31.92 -31.72
N VAL A 207 12.53 30.60 -31.91
CA VAL A 207 13.40 29.88 -32.87
C VAL A 207 13.14 30.37 -34.30
N ILE A 208 11.87 30.53 -34.70
CA ILE A 208 11.49 31.02 -36.03
C ILE A 208 11.92 32.47 -36.24
N LEU A 209 11.83 33.32 -35.22
CA LEU A 209 12.23 34.73 -35.31
C LEU A 209 13.76 34.90 -35.38
N LEU A 210 14.52 34.05 -34.67
CA LEU A 210 15.99 34.08 -34.67
C LEU A 210 16.60 33.54 -35.95
N ASP A 211 16.01 32.47 -36.50
CA ASP A 211 16.42 31.91 -37.78
C ASP A 211 15.19 31.49 -38.59
N PRO A 212 14.65 32.39 -39.43
CA PRO A 212 13.50 32.09 -40.29
C PRO A 212 13.74 30.89 -41.22
N SER A 213 14.99 30.59 -41.53
CA SER A 213 15.35 29.46 -42.38
C SER A 213 15.22 28.10 -41.68
N SER A 214 15.20 28.10 -40.34
CA SER A 214 14.98 26.91 -39.51
C SER A 214 13.49 26.58 -39.34
N ALA A 215 12.58 27.48 -39.72
CA ALA A 215 11.13 27.32 -39.55
C ALA A 215 10.55 25.98 -40.08
N PRO A 216 10.84 25.52 -41.31
CA PRO A 216 10.30 24.25 -41.79
C PRO A 216 10.78 23.06 -40.96
N TRP A 217 12.03 23.09 -40.49
CA TRP A 217 12.58 22.05 -39.64
C TRP A 217 11.98 22.10 -38.23
N ALA A 218 11.86 23.29 -37.64
CA ALA A 218 11.26 23.47 -36.31
C ALA A 218 9.80 22.99 -36.28
N MET A 219 9.00 23.30 -37.30
CA MET A 219 7.62 22.82 -37.41
C MET A 219 7.55 21.31 -37.64
N ALA A 220 8.35 20.76 -38.55
CA ALA A 220 8.35 19.34 -38.87
C ALA A 220 8.74 18.48 -37.65
N PHE A 221 9.81 18.85 -36.94
CA PHE A 221 10.27 18.11 -35.76
C PHE A 221 9.33 18.27 -34.56
N THR A 222 8.74 19.45 -34.34
CA THR A 222 7.75 19.65 -33.26
C THR A 222 6.46 18.86 -33.53
N GLY A 223 5.97 18.87 -34.77
CA GLY A 223 4.80 18.10 -35.18
C GLY A 223 5.04 16.59 -35.14
N GLY A 224 6.15 16.13 -35.72
CA GLY A 224 6.55 14.72 -35.68
C GLY A 224 6.77 14.21 -34.26
N PHE A 225 7.38 15.02 -33.40
CA PHE A 225 7.53 14.70 -31.98
C PHE A 225 6.16 14.58 -31.29
N GLY A 226 5.23 15.51 -31.54
CA GLY A 226 3.89 15.45 -30.98
C GLY A 226 3.13 14.20 -31.39
N ILE A 227 3.30 13.76 -32.65
CA ILE A 227 2.74 12.52 -33.16
C ILE A 227 3.34 11.30 -32.45
N VAL A 228 4.67 11.21 -32.36
CA VAL A 228 5.36 10.10 -31.66
C VAL A 228 4.96 10.05 -30.18
N ALA A 229 4.88 11.20 -29.51
CA ALA A 229 4.45 11.28 -28.12
C ALA A 229 3.01 10.79 -27.93
N TYR A 230 2.08 11.21 -28.78
CA TYR A 230 0.68 10.80 -28.76
C TYR A 230 0.53 9.28 -28.96
N PHE A 231 1.12 8.72 -30.02
CA PHE A 231 1.03 7.27 -30.28
C PHE A 231 1.75 6.44 -29.19
N SER A 232 2.87 6.93 -28.69
CA SER A 232 3.63 6.31 -27.60
C SER A 232 2.74 6.14 -26.36
N HIS A 233 1.99 7.17 -25.98
CA HIS A 233 1.12 7.12 -24.82
C HIS A 233 -0.14 6.27 -25.03
N ILE A 234 -0.75 6.24 -26.22
CA ILE A 234 -1.85 5.32 -26.53
C ILE A 234 -1.42 3.86 -26.31
N ILE A 235 -0.27 3.48 -26.87
CA ILE A 235 0.26 2.12 -26.78
C ILE A 235 0.64 1.79 -25.33
N GLN A 236 1.27 2.73 -24.63
CA GLN A 236 1.61 2.56 -23.21
C GLN A 236 0.37 2.37 -22.35
N ARG A 237 -0.71 3.14 -22.58
CA ARG A 237 -1.93 3.08 -21.76
C ARG A 237 -2.60 1.71 -21.80
N GLU A 238 -2.71 1.11 -22.99
CA GLU A 238 -3.28 -0.23 -23.11
C GLU A 238 -2.43 -1.27 -22.36
N ARG A 239 -1.11 -1.17 -22.48
CA ARG A 239 -0.17 -2.09 -21.83
C ARG A 239 -0.10 -1.90 -20.31
N GLU A 240 -0.17 -0.66 -19.83
CA GLU A 240 -0.27 -0.36 -18.41
C GLU A 240 -1.52 -0.98 -17.79
N MET A 241 -2.66 -0.93 -18.49
CA MET A 241 -3.89 -1.60 -18.02
C MET A 241 -3.71 -3.12 -17.89
N ARG A 242 -3.02 -3.76 -18.85
CA ARG A 242 -2.70 -5.19 -18.77
C ARG A 242 -1.79 -5.49 -17.57
N SER A 243 -0.75 -4.69 -17.34
CA SER A 243 0.14 -4.81 -16.17
C SER A 243 -0.64 -4.64 -14.85
N PHE A 244 -1.60 -3.71 -14.78
CA PHE A 244 -2.47 -3.54 -13.61
C PHE A 244 -3.39 -4.73 -13.38
N THR A 245 -3.93 -5.35 -14.43
CA THR A 245 -4.74 -6.57 -14.31
C THR A 245 -3.93 -7.71 -13.68
N HIS A 246 -2.70 -7.95 -14.14
CA HIS A 246 -1.83 -8.97 -13.54
C HIS A 246 -1.46 -8.64 -12.08
N ASN A 247 -1.25 -7.35 -11.75
CA ASN A 247 -1.01 -6.94 -10.37
C ASN A 247 -2.23 -7.15 -9.46
N GLY A 248 -3.43 -6.86 -9.97
CA GLY A 248 -4.69 -7.13 -9.29
C GLY A 248 -4.91 -8.62 -9.05
N ALA A 249 -4.61 -9.46 -10.04
CA ALA A 249 -4.65 -10.91 -9.92
C ALA A 249 -3.70 -11.42 -8.84
N LEU A 250 -2.46 -10.92 -8.78
CA LEU A 250 -1.49 -11.27 -7.75
C LEU A 250 -2.00 -10.90 -6.34
N SER A 251 -2.56 -9.70 -6.19
CA SER A 251 -3.10 -9.21 -4.92
C SER A 251 -4.31 -10.02 -4.45
N ARG A 252 -5.20 -10.39 -5.38
CA ARG A 252 -6.35 -11.25 -5.11
C ARG A 252 -5.92 -12.66 -4.76
N PHE A 253 -4.96 -13.23 -5.50
CA PHE A 253 -4.39 -14.54 -5.20
C PHE A 253 -3.81 -14.60 -3.78
N TYR A 254 -3.13 -13.54 -3.32
CA TYR A 254 -2.69 -13.46 -1.93
C TYR A 254 -3.87 -13.51 -0.95
N LEU A 255 -4.91 -12.71 -1.16
CA LEU A 255 -6.06 -12.70 -0.26
C LEU A 255 -6.77 -14.06 -0.24
N ASP A 256 -6.98 -14.68 -1.40
CA ASP A 256 -7.64 -15.98 -1.53
C ASP A 256 -6.76 -17.09 -0.90
N ALA A 257 -5.44 -17.05 -1.11
CA ALA A 257 -4.49 -17.96 -0.48
C ALA A 257 -4.41 -17.81 1.03
N LEU A 258 -4.60 -16.58 1.52
CA LEU A 258 -4.76 -16.35 2.93
C LEU A 258 -6.05 -17.04 3.37
N LEU A 259 -7.22 -16.59 2.93
CA LEU A 259 -8.52 -17.13 3.35
C LEU A 259 -8.64 -18.67 3.25
N GLY A 260 -7.99 -19.29 2.25
CA GLY A 260 -8.01 -20.73 1.98
C GLY A 260 -6.80 -21.54 2.44
N LEU A 261 -5.89 -21.06 3.31
CA LEU A 261 -4.65 -21.80 3.59
C LEU A 261 -4.89 -23.21 4.18
N ILE A 262 -5.86 -23.36 5.08
CA ILE A 262 -6.15 -24.67 5.71
C ILE A 262 -6.51 -25.71 4.62
N PRO A 263 -7.52 -25.48 3.77
CA PRO A 263 -7.78 -26.34 2.61
C PRO A 263 -6.55 -26.57 1.73
N ALA A 264 -5.81 -25.51 1.40
CA ALA A 264 -4.64 -25.62 0.53
C ALA A 264 -3.56 -26.54 1.09
N ARG A 265 -3.28 -26.48 2.40
CA ARG A 265 -2.32 -27.38 3.03
C ARG A 265 -2.87 -28.80 3.20
N MET A 266 -4.14 -28.96 3.59
CA MET A 266 -4.78 -30.28 3.75
C MET A 266 -4.73 -31.10 2.46
N HIS A 267 -4.83 -30.45 1.30
CA HIS A 267 -4.67 -31.09 0.00
C HIS A 267 -3.23 -31.10 -0.53
N GLY A 268 -2.24 -30.68 0.26
CA GLY A 268 -0.83 -30.63 -0.15
C GLY A 268 -0.58 -29.68 -1.34
N ALA A 269 -1.46 -28.68 -1.53
CA ALA A 269 -1.46 -27.81 -2.70
C ALA A 269 -0.33 -26.77 -2.70
N GLU A 270 0.62 -26.82 -1.75
CA GLU A 270 1.73 -25.85 -1.67
C GLU A 270 2.49 -25.76 -3.00
N ARG A 271 2.82 -26.91 -3.61
CA ARG A 271 3.53 -26.92 -4.91
C ARG A 271 2.67 -26.34 -6.02
N ALA A 272 1.37 -26.64 -6.02
CA ALA A 272 0.42 -26.12 -7.00
C ALA A 272 0.26 -24.59 -6.85
N MET A 273 0.09 -24.10 -5.62
CA MET A 273 0.00 -22.66 -5.33
C MET A 273 1.29 -21.91 -5.60
N ARG A 274 2.45 -22.51 -5.32
CA ARG A 274 3.75 -21.93 -5.66
C ARG A 274 3.90 -21.79 -7.17
N ARG A 275 3.55 -22.83 -7.94
CA ARG A 275 3.56 -22.79 -9.41
C ARG A 275 2.60 -21.75 -9.96
N GLU A 276 1.40 -21.65 -9.39
CA GLU A 276 0.40 -20.65 -9.79
C GLU A 276 0.89 -19.22 -9.47
N HIS A 277 1.42 -19.01 -8.27
CA HIS A 277 2.01 -17.74 -7.87
C HIS A 277 3.17 -17.33 -8.77
N GLU A 278 4.07 -18.27 -9.07
CA GLU A 278 5.19 -18.08 -9.98
C GLU A 278 4.72 -17.77 -11.40
N THR A 279 3.67 -18.42 -11.88
CA THR A 279 3.05 -18.14 -13.19
C THR A 279 2.54 -16.72 -13.24
N LEU A 280 1.71 -16.30 -12.27
CA LEU A 280 1.19 -14.94 -12.17
C LEU A 280 2.30 -13.88 -12.04
N LEU A 281 3.34 -14.18 -11.26
CA LEU A 281 4.49 -13.30 -11.09
C LEU A 281 5.31 -13.18 -12.38
N THR A 282 5.47 -14.26 -13.12
CA THR A 282 6.21 -14.29 -14.39
C THR A 282 5.43 -13.58 -15.49
N GLU A 283 4.11 -13.75 -15.56
CA GLU A 283 3.24 -12.99 -16.46
C GLU A 283 3.27 -11.50 -16.16
N TRP A 284 3.15 -11.14 -14.88
CA TRP A 284 3.29 -9.75 -14.44
C TRP A 284 4.66 -9.18 -14.82
N MET A 285 5.74 -9.94 -14.60
CA MET A 285 7.10 -9.55 -14.91
C MET A 285 7.29 -9.36 -16.42
N ARG A 286 6.87 -10.32 -17.25
CA ARG A 286 6.95 -10.24 -18.72
C ARG A 286 6.17 -9.04 -19.26
N SER A 287 4.91 -8.89 -18.85
CA SER A 287 4.04 -7.77 -19.22
C SER A 287 4.64 -6.41 -18.80
N SER A 288 5.28 -6.37 -17.63
CA SER A 288 5.97 -5.17 -17.16
C SER A 288 7.22 -4.88 -17.98
N PHE A 289 8.10 -5.86 -18.23
CA PHE A 289 9.30 -5.66 -19.04
C PHE A 289 9.00 -5.30 -20.49
N ASP A 290 7.97 -5.88 -21.10
CA ASP A 290 7.53 -5.52 -22.46
C ASP A 290 7.04 -4.08 -22.52
N THR A 291 6.42 -3.60 -21.44
CA THR A 291 6.02 -2.19 -21.30
C THR A 291 7.26 -1.30 -21.16
N TRP A 292 8.17 -1.62 -20.24
CA TRP A 292 9.40 -0.86 -20.03
C TRP A 292 10.31 -0.81 -21.26
N ARG A 293 10.45 -1.93 -21.99
CA ARG A 293 11.24 -2.01 -23.21
C ARG A 293 10.72 -1.06 -24.28
N LEU A 294 9.40 -1.02 -24.49
CA LEU A 294 8.80 -0.06 -25.41
C LEU A 294 8.98 1.39 -24.96
N VAL A 295 8.79 1.67 -23.67
CA VAL A 295 9.01 3.02 -23.11
C VAL A 295 10.44 3.47 -23.40
N VAL A 296 11.44 2.63 -23.15
CA VAL A 296 12.85 2.93 -23.40
C VAL A 296 13.12 3.12 -24.90
N ILE A 297 12.55 2.29 -25.78
CA ILE A 297 12.71 2.43 -27.23
C ILE A 297 12.10 3.74 -27.73
N LEU A 298 10.86 4.05 -27.33
CA LEU A 298 10.15 5.26 -27.75
C LEU A 298 10.81 6.53 -27.20
N GLN A 299 11.29 6.48 -25.96
CA GLN A 299 12.07 7.56 -25.36
C GLN A 299 13.43 7.71 -26.07
N GLY A 300 14.11 6.61 -26.39
CA GLY A 300 15.36 6.60 -27.15
C GLY A 300 15.18 7.25 -28.53
N LEU A 301 14.17 6.84 -29.29
CA LEU A 301 13.83 7.43 -30.59
C LEU A 301 13.58 8.94 -30.47
N SER A 302 12.86 9.36 -29.43
CA SER A 302 12.57 10.77 -29.17
C SER A 302 13.83 11.58 -28.89
N VAL A 303 14.75 11.04 -28.07
CA VAL A 303 16.04 11.67 -27.76
C VAL A 303 16.93 11.75 -29.00
N THR A 304 16.93 10.71 -29.85
CA THR A 304 17.69 10.72 -31.11
C THR A 304 17.14 11.76 -32.09
N LEU A 305 15.82 11.81 -32.31
CA LEU A 305 15.19 12.81 -33.17
C LEU A 305 15.48 14.23 -32.70
N TYR A 306 15.46 14.45 -31.39
CA TYR A 306 15.85 15.71 -30.77
C TYR A 306 17.31 16.07 -31.06
N ALA A 307 18.24 15.16 -30.81
CA ALA A 307 19.66 15.42 -31.04
C ALA A 307 19.92 15.80 -32.51
N VAL A 308 19.28 15.09 -33.45
CA VAL A 308 19.36 15.40 -34.89
C VAL A 308 18.82 16.80 -35.20
N PHE A 309 17.66 17.16 -34.64
CA PHE A 309 17.07 18.50 -34.82
C PHE A 309 18.00 19.60 -34.32
N SER A 310 18.47 19.51 -33.06
CA SER A 310 19.33 20.52 -32.46
C SER A 310 20.64 20.68 -33.23
N ILE A 311 21.30 19.57 -33.58
CA ILE A 311 22.53 19.58 -34.37
C ILE A 311 22.28 20.24 -35.73
N ARG A 312 21.21 19.83 -36.45
CA ARG A 312 20.93 20.35 -37.80
C ARG A 312 20.68 21.86 -37.80
N VAL A 313 19.91 22.37 -36.84
CA VAL A 313 19.59 23.81 -36.73
C VAL A 313 20.84 24.61 -36.40
N LEU A 314 21.64 24.18 -35.43
CA LEU A 314 22.89 24.86 -35.04
C LEU A 314 23.92 24.90 -36.15
N PHE A 315 24.19 23.76 -36.79
CA PHE A 315 25.18 23.70 -37.87
C PHE A 315 24.75 24.56 -39.06
N ASN A 316 23.47 24.57 -39.40
CA ASN A 316 22.94 25.40 -40.49
C ASN A 316 23.01 26.89 -40.15
N TYR A 317 22.77 27.28 -38.90
CA TYR A 317 22.87 28.67 -38.44
C TYR A 317 24.33 29.18 -38.49
N ILE A 318 25.27 28.39 -37.97
CA ILE A 318 26.70 28.72 -37.97
C ILE A 318 27.24 28.78 -39.40
N ALA A 319 26.88 27.81 -40.26
CA ALA A 319 27.32 27.77 -41.65
C ALA A 319 26.86 28.98 -42.48
N ARG A 320 25.80 29.68 -42.05
CA ARG A 320 25.29 30.91 -42.68
C ARG A 320 25.92 32.18 -42.11
N GLY A 321 26.90 32.07 -41.21
CA GLY A 321 27.57 33.21 -40.59
C GLY A 321 26.77 33.84 -39.45
N GLY A 322 25.96 33.06 -38.73
CA GLY A 322 25.19 33.56 -37.59
C GLY A 322 26.05 34.19 -36.50
N GLU A 323 25.52 35.24 -35.85
CA GLU A 323 26.22 35.94 -34.77
C GLU A 323 26.46 35.02 -33.55
N ALA A 324 27.63 35.16 -32.92
CA ALA A 324 28.01 34.36 -31.75
C ALA A 324 27.03 34.53 -30.57
N SER A 325 26.49 35.74 -30.38
CA SER A 325 25.49 36.05 -29.33
C SER A 325 24.19 35.24 -29.52
N ASN A 326 23.69 35.18 -30.75
CA ASN A 326 22.44 34.51 -31.08
C ASN A 326 22.58 32.98 -31.12
N THR A 327 23.80 32.47 -31.31
CA THR A 327 24.08 31.02 -31.34
C THR A 327 23.79 30.35 -29.98
N LEU A 328 24.19 30.98 -28.86
CA LEU A 328 23.92 30.46 -27.51
C LEU A 328 22.42 30.49 -27.18
N LEU A 329 21.73 31.54 -27.62
CA LEU A 329 20.28 31.66 -27.43
C LEU A 329 19.54 30.58 -28.26
N LEU A 330 19.90 30.40 -29.52
CA LEU A 330 19.32 29.35 -30.38
C LEU A 330 19.57 27.95 -29.81
N PHE A 331 20.77 27.70 -29.25
CA PHE A 331 21.07 26.45 -28.56
C PHE A 331 20.12 26.22 -27.37
N TYR A 332 19.99 27.19 -26.48
CA TYR A 332 19.11 27.07 -25.32
C TYR A 332 17.64 26.81 -25.71
N TRP A 333 17.14 27.48 -26.75
CA TRP A 333 15.74 27.36 -27.17
C TRP A 333 15.48 26.04 -27.90
N THR A 334 16.41 25.59 -28.75
CA THR A 334 16.32 24.29 -29.41
C THR A 334 16.42 23.13 -28.42
N LEU A 335 17.20 23.26 -27.34
CA LEU A 335 17.28 22.25 -26.28
C LEU A 335 16.00 22.15 -25.42
N ASN A 336 15.32 23.28 -25.19
CA ASN A 336 14.12 23.32 -24.35
C ASN A 336 12.85 22.82 -25.04
N LEU A 337 12.77 23.01 -26.36
CA LEU A 337 11.58 22.69 -27.16
C LEU A 337 11.05 21.24 -26.97
N PRO A 338 11.88 20.17 -27.01
CA PRO A 338 11.39 18.80 -26.79
C PRO A 338 10.97 18.51 -25.35
N VAL A 339 11.64 19.10 -24.35
CA VAL A 339 11.33 18.89 -22.93
C VAL A 339 9.94 19.43 -22.64
N LEU A 340 9.63 20.60 -23.21
CA LEU A 340 8.31 21.23 -23.13
C LEU A 340 7.25 20.43 -23.87
N ALA A 341 7.59 19.90 -25.05
CA ALA A 341 6.66 19.08 -25.82
C ALA A 341 6.35 17.74 -25.11
N GLN A 342 7.35 17.00 -24.61
CA GLN A 342 7.16 15.78 -23.80
C GLN A 342 6.25 16.04 -22.60
N ALA A 343 6.50 17.14 -21.87
CA ALA A 343 5.71 17.51 -20.71
C ALA A 343 4.25 17.86 -21.07
N LEU A 344 4.03 18.55 -22.20
CA LEU A 344 2.70 18.94 -22.66
C LEU A 344 1.84 17.73 -23.06
N PHE A 345 2.39 16.84 -23.90
CA PHE A 345 1.66 15.65 -24.36
C PHE A 345 1.39 14.67 -23.22
N GLY A 346 2.38 14.45 -22.36
CA GLY A 346 2.21 13.64 -21.14
C GLY A 346 1.11 14.18 -20.22
N TRP A 347 0.84 15.49 -20.22
CA TRP A 347 -0.25 16.09 -19.45
C TRP A 347 -1.62 15.96 -20.15
N LEU A 348 -1.70 16.23 -21.46
CA LEU A 348 -2.94 16.23 -22.25
C LEU A 348 -3.69 14.89 -22.19
N GLU A 349 -2.97 13.77 -22.19
CA GLU A 349 -3.57 12.43 -22.20
C GLU A 349 -3.86 11.87 -20.80
N ARG A 350 -3.19 12.39 -19.75
CA ARG A 350 -3.50 12.04 -18.36
C ARG A 350 -4.76 12.74 -17.84
N TYR A 351 -5.21 13.81 -18.52
CA TYR A 351 -6.43 14.56 -18.19
C TYR A 351 -7.73 13.72 -18.19
N PRO A 352 -8.05 12.89 -19.21
CA PRO A 352 -9.25 12.04 -19.18
C PRO A 352 -9.22 11.00 -18.06
N ILE A 353 -8.05 10.46 -17.70
CA ILE A 353 -7.89 9.52 -16.58
C ILE A 353 -8.13 10.23 -15.24
N MET A 354 -7.65 11.47 -15.08
CA MET A 354 -7.94 12.30 -13.90
C MET A 354 -9.44 12.62 -13.77
N ARG A 355 -10.12 12.88 -14.89
CA ARG A 355 -11.57 13.13 -14.92
C ARG A 355 -12.39 11.91 -14.51
N ASN A 356 -11.97 10.70 -14.90
CA ASN A 356 -12.66 9.46 -14.54
C ASN A 356 -12.23 8.89 -13.17
N ARG A 357 -11.11 9.35 -12.58
CA ARG A 357 -10.61 8.92 -11.26
C ARG A 357 -10.87 9.90 -10.13
N ALA A 358 -11.28 11.14 -10.42
CA ALA A 358 -11.88 12.00 -9.41
C ALA A 358 -13.23 11.35 -9.03
N PRO A 359 -13.40 10.82 -7.80
CA PRO A 359 -14.76 10.58 -7.31
C PRO A 359 -15.47 11.93 -7.40
N CYS A 360 -16.77 11.92 -7.71
CA CYS A 360 -17.66 13.08 -7.64
C CYS A 360 -17.46 13.89 -6.34
N ALA A 361 -16.44 14.75 -6.29
CA ALA A 361 -16.10 15.58 -5.14
C ALA A 361 -17.03 16.80 -5.07
N CYS A 362 -17.94 16.93 -6.05
CA CYS A 362 -18.96 17.97 -6.08
C CYS A 362 -20.34 17.52 -5.56
N SER A 363 -20.61 16.23 -5.27
CA SER A 363 -21.95 15.87 -4.77
C SER A 363 -22.19 16.17 -3.28
N ASN A 364 -21.15 16.56 -2.53
CA ASN A 364 -21.27 16.80 -1.08
C ASN A 364 -21.10 18.27 -0.66
N ARG A 365 -21.10 19.22 -1.62
CA ARG A 365 -21.14 20.67 -1.31
C ARG A 365 -22.56 21.22 -1.21
N SER A 366 -23.59 20.53 -1.70
CA SER A 366 -24.99 20.97 -1.58
C SER A 366 -25.62 20.63 -0.22
N ALA A 367 -25.08 19.67 0.54
CA ALA A 367 -25.67 19.24 1.82
C ALA A 367 -25.23 20.06 3.06
N ARG A 368 -24.26 20.98 2.92
CA ARG A 368 -23.74 21.80 4.04
C ARG A 368 -24.29 23.23 4.11
N ARG A 369 -25.26 23.60 3.26
CA ARG A 369 -25.82 24.97 3.23
C ARG A 369 -27.21 25.14 3.87
N THR A 370 -27.79 24.10 4.45
CA THR A 370 -29.17 24.15 5.01
C THR A 370 -29.30 23.90 6.51
N ARG A 371 -28.21 23.94 7.29
CA ARG A 371 -28.30 23.95 8.76
C ARG A 371 -27.46 25.07 9.37
N LEU A 372 -27.87 26.31 9.07
CA LEU A 372 -27.49 27.51 9.83
C LEU A 372 -28.60 28.57 9.65
N VAL A 373 -29.87 28.20 9.87
CA VAL A 373 -30.95 29.14 10.25
C VAL A 373 -32.04 28.33 10.98
N LYS A 374 -31.94 28.27 12.30
CA LYS A 374 -33.00 28.45 13.31
C LYS A 374 -32.46 28.02 14.66
#